data_AF-A0A1M5P3X1-F1
#
_entry.id   AF-A0A1M5P3X1-F1
#
_cell.length_a   1.000
_cell.length_b   1.000
_cell.length_c   1.000
_cell.angle_alpha   90.00
_cell.angle_beta   90.00
_cell.angle_gamma   90.00
#
_symmetry.space_group_name_H-M   'P 1'
#
loop_
_entity.id
_entity.type
_entity.pdbx_description
1 polymer ?
#
loop_
_entity_poly.entity_id
_entity_poly.type
_entity_poly.pdbx_seq_one_letter_code
_entity_poly.pdbx_strand_id
1 'polypeptide(L)'
;MFKCKPLAAAIIAILATQAHAQDNSAEQNQSGADNVVEVTQTGGQDNISYQSQTGTGNDGMVTQTDATMSDAVQTQTGELNRADIVQTSTVQSEAIQLQSGDNHDASIVQSDSTGATARQYQAGSFNTAYIEQTAADLSTAVIDQDGNDNFAESIQTNTELSVSEQRQIGNDNVSLVWQENGARNDGVINQEGNGNDATVYQMDVSDSVATIDQIGDMQVASVTQEGAEHSAEIRSNGLQNEAYIDQSGSLQTASIYQDGTANSADIFQVGDSNTASTEQTGNNNYAIVDQDGSMMTASLQQNGQFNEAYVTQEGADHLIDFAQDGADNLLTVAQSGTGNKLTGSSYGDNNRVDVLQGGDLNVADIQQIYGSDNEVSLTQAGQDNMATVLQGGVGNQAMLMQSGMGDSAMVSQMGSGNMATVTQQ
;
A
#
# COMPACT_ATOMS: atom_id res chain seq x y z
N MET A 1 -19.57 37.87 47.18
CA MET A 1 -18.60 36.94 47.81
C MET A 1 -17.87 36.25 46.68
N PHE A 2 -16.86 36.92 46.10
CA PHE A 2 -16.05 36.36 45.03
C PHE A 2 -15.02 35.43 45.68
N LYS A 3 -15.26 34.12 45.63
CA LYS A 3 -14.21 33.14 45.88
C LYS A 3 -13.54 32.87 44.53
N CYS A 4 -12.47 33.60 44.26
CA CYS A 4 -11.51 33.19 43.24
C CYS A 4 -10.98 31.80 43.63
N LYS A 5 -11.17 30.83 42.74
CA LYS A 5 -10.47 29.54 42.80
C LYS A 5 -8.95 29.81 42.66
N PRO A 6 -8.08 28.98 43.26
CA PRO A 6 -6.66 29.19 43.16
C PRO A 6 -6.24 29.08 41.70
N LEU A 7 -5.52 30.09 41.23
CA LEU A 7 -4.71 30.04 40.01
C LEU A 7 -3.84 28.78 40.10
N ALA A 8 -3.99 27.83 39.18
CA ALA A 8 -3.00 26.79 38.98
C ALA A 8 -1.70 27.51 38.64
N ALA A 9 -0.70 27.34 39.50
CA ALA A 9 0.62 27.91 39.28
C ALA A 9 1.22 27.20 38.07
N ALA A 10 1.56 27.95 37.02
CA ALA A 10 2.57 27.52 36.06
C ALA A 10 3.86 27.31 36.86
N ILE A 11 4.17 26.05 37.19
CA ILE A 11 5.49 25.70 37.73
C ILE A 11 6.40 25.64 36.51
N ILE A 12 7.06 26.76 36.22
CA ILE A 12 8.23 26.78 35.35
C ILE A 12 9.35 26.07 36.11
N ALA A 13 9.48 24.76 35.92
CA ALA A 13 10.63 24.00 36.38
C ALA A 13 11.63 23.91 35.22
N ILE A 14 12.45 24.96 35.01
CA ILE A 14 13.65 24.84 34.19
C ILE A 14 14.67 24.04 35.01
N LEU A 15 14.64 22.72 34.90
CA LEU A 15 15.71 21.85 35.38
C LEU A 15 16.79 21.72 34.30
N ALA A 16 17.40 22.84 33.92
CA ALA A 16 18.66 22.82 33.19
C ALA A 16 19.76 22.38 34.17
N THR A 17 19.98 21.07 34.31
CA THR A 17 21.13 20.57 35.07
C THR A 17 22.41 21.04 34.37
N GLN A 18 23.14 21.93 35.03
CA GLN A 18 24.40 22.51 34.53
C GLN A 18 25.48 21.43 34.40
N ALA A 19 25.56 20.82 33.22
CA ALA A 19 26.77 20.19 32.71
C ALA A 19 26.67 20.10 31.17
N HIS A 20 27.38 20.99 30.47
CA HIS A 20 27.73 20.88 29.04
C HIS A 20 26.73 21.20 27.91
N ALA A 21 25.55 21.77 28.15
CA ALA A 21 24.71 22.31 27.08
C ALA A 21 25.20 23.71 26.62
N GLN A 22 25.91 23.80 25.50
CA GLN A 22 26.18 25.09 24.84
C GLN A 22 24.99 25.46 23.95
N ASP A 23 24.40 26.63 24.17
CA ASP A 23 23.49 27.33 23.26
C ASP A 23 22.14 26.65 22.89
N ASN A 24 21.63 25.73 23.72
CA ASN A 24 20.25 25.23 23.59
C ASN A 24 19.20 26.28 24.02
N SER A 25 18.06 26.32 23.33
CA SER A 25 16.91 27.19 23.62
C SER A 25 15.62 26.38 23.85
N ALA A 26 14.82 26.80 24.82
CA ALA A 26 13.50 26.25 25.10
C ALA A 26 12.48 27.37 25.34
N GLU A 27 11.37 27.36 24.59
CA GLU A 27 10.25 28.30 24.75
C GLU A 27 8.95 27.52 25.04
N GLN A 28 8.22 27.96 26.07
CA GLN A 28 6.98 27.34 26.52
C GLN A 28 5.88 28.38 26.66
N ASN A 29 4.71 28.14 26.04
CA ASN A 29 3.53 28.99 26.14
C ASN A 29 2.30 28.16 26.53
N GLN A 30 1.68 28.49 27.67
CA GLN A 30 0.53 27.75 28.18
C GLN A 30 -0.63 28.70 28.49
N SER A 31 -1.80 28.40 27.93
CA SER A 31 -3.04 29.13 28.16
C SER A 31 -4.18 28.16 28.47
N GLY A 32 -4.75 28.24 29.67
CA GLY A 32 -5.90 27.41 30.09
C GLY A 32 -5.69 26.75 31.44
N ALA A 33 -6.30 25.59 31.68
CA ALA A 33 -6.32 24.93 32.99
C ALA A 33 -5.74 23.51 32.93
N ASP A 34 -4.96 23.13 33.95
CA ASP A 34 -4.48 21.75 34.14
C ASP A 34 -3.62 21.17 32.99
N ASN A 35 -3.03 21.99 32.11
CA ASN A 35 -2.04 21.47 31.14
C ASN A 35 -0.67 21.20 31.82
N VAL A 36 0.04 20.18 31.34
CA VAL A 36 1.37 19.75 31.81
C VAL A 36 2.36 19.91 30.66
N VAL A 37 3.52 20.50 30.95
CA VAL A 37 4.57 20.77 29.96
C VAL A 37 5.91 20.39 30.58
N GLU A 38 6.68 19.55 29.88
CA GLU A 38 8.04 19.17 30.26
C GLU A 38 9.01 19.32 29.07
N VAL A 39 10.14 20.00 29.30
CA VAL A 39 11.28 20.04 28.36
C VAL A 39 12.53 19.60 29.12
N THR A 40 13.19 18.55 28.61
CA THR A 40 14.50 18.11 29.08
C THR A 40 15.49 18.15 27.93
N GLN A 41 16.50 19.02 28.04
CA GLN A 41 17.63 19.09 27.09
C GLN A 41 18.92 18.73 27.84
N THR A 42 19.53 17.59 27.50
CA THR A 42 20.76 17.10 28.17
C THR A 42 21.83 16.72 27.15
N GLY A 43 23.03 17.27 27.28
CA GLY A 43 24.07 17.10 26.26
C GLY A 43 23.77 17.92 24.99
N GLY A 44 24.59 17.74 23.94
CA GLY A 44 24.34 18.40 22.65
C GLY A 44 24.62 19.89 22.58
N GLN A 45 24.36 20.50 21.42
CA GLN A 45 24.57 21.94 21.14
C GLN A 45 23.50 22.50 20.19
N ASP A 46 23.14 23.78 20.34
CA ASP A 46 22.28 24.54 19.41
C ASP A 46 20.87 23.95 19.14
N ASN A 47 20.29 23.20 20.09
CA ASN A 47 18.94 22.66 19.91
C ASN A 47 17.85 23.69 20.24
N ILE A 48 16.74 23.67 19.50
CA ILE A 48 15.58 24.52 19.76
C ILE A 48 14.38 23.64 20.11
N SER A 49 13.73 23.96 21.23
CA SER A 49 12.42 23.41 21.58
C SER A 49 11.38 24.50 21.74
N TYR A 50 10.19 24.28 21.17
CA TYR A 50 9.03 25.14 21.30
C TYR A 50 7.79 24.31 21.67
N GLN A 51 7.13 24.66 22.75
CA GLN A 51 5.88 24.03 23.17
C GLN A 51 4.79 25.09 23.40
N SER A 52 3.62 24.90 22.77
CA SER A 52 2.45 25.76 22.95
C SER A 52 1.20 24.94 23.25
N GLN A 53 0.54 25.21 24.38
CA GLN A 53 -0.67 24.50 24.79
C GLN A 53 -1.80 25.49 25.08
N THR A 54 -2.92 25.34 24.38
CA THR A 54 -4.14 26.12 24.60
C THR A 54 -5.32 25.20 24.90
N GLY A 55 -5.98 25.37 26.05
CA GLY A 55 -7.14 24.56 26.44
C GLY A 55 -6.94 23.89 27.80
N THR A 56 -7.48 22.69 28.00
CA THR A 56 -7.48 22.06 29.33
C THR A 56 -6.96 20.63 29.35
N GLY A 57 -6.09 20.31 30.31
CA GLY A 57 -5.61 18.95 30.52
C GLY A 57 -4.68 18.40 29.44
N ASN A 58 -4.11 19.24 28.57
CA ASN A 58 -3.12 18.78 27.59
C ASN A 58 -1.80 18.39 28.27
N ASP A 59 -1.15 17.33 27.82
CA ASP A 59 0.14 16.84 28.32
C ASP A 59 1.16 16.83 27.18
N GLY A 60 2.31 17.46 27.39
CA GLY A 60 3.31 17.69 26.36
C GLY A 60 4.73 17.49 26.90
N MET A 61 5.48 16.58 26.31
CA MET A 61 6.88 16.30 26.66
C MET A 61 7.81 16.44 25.45
N VAL A 62 8.92 17.17 25.64
CA VAL A 62 10.06 17.18 24.71
C VAL A 62 11.31 16.76 25.46
N THR A 63 11.98 15.71 24.97
CA THR A 63 13.29 15.29 25.46
C THR A 63 14.30 15.30 24.32
N GLN A 64 15.37 16.07 24.47
CA GLN A 64 16.50 16.11 23.53
C GLN A 64 17.77 15.69 24.28
N THR A 65 18.34 14.53 23.94
CA THR A 65 19.55 13.97 24.58
C THR A 65 20.67 13.86 23.55
N ASP A 66 21.81 14.53 23.79
CA ASP A 66 22.96 14.54 22.88
C ASP A 66 22.66 14.98 21.43
N ALA A 67 21.50 15.62 21.20
CA ALA A 67 21.10 16.17 19.91
C ALA A 67 21.93 17.41 19.54
N THR A 68 22.16 17.67 18.26
CA THR A 68 22.87 18.87 17.79
C THR A 68 22.10 19.56 16.68
N MET A 69 21.88 20.88 16.79
CA MET A 69 21.09 21.67 15.83
C MET A 69 19.73 21.05 15.49
N SER A 70 19.09 20.36 16.44
CA SER A 70 17.81 19.68 16.21
C SER A 70 16.65 20.49 16.78
N ASP A 71 15.56 20.52 16.03
CA ASP A 71 14.37 21.31 16.31
C ASP A 71 13.22 20.39 16.76
N ALA A 72 12.55 20.77 17.85
CA ALA A 72 11.37 20.11 18.37
C ALA A 72 10.24 21.13 18.59
N VAL A 73 9.11 20.97 17.90
CA VAL A 73 7.96 21.88 17.98
C VAL A 73 6.71 21.08 18.32
N GLN A 74 6.04 21.43 19.42
CA GLN A 74 4.73 20.88 19.77
C GLN A 74 3.71 21.99 19.93
N THR A 75 2.54 21.83 19.31
CA THR A 75 1.38 22.70 19.52
C THR A 75 0.13 21.87 19.75
N GLN A 76 -0.53 22.09 20.88
CA GLN A 76 -1.76 21.39 21.26
C GLN A 76 -2.87 22.39 21.54
N THR A 77 -4.00 22.25 20.85
CA THR A 77 -5.19 23.08 21.05
C THR A 77 -6.40 22.20 21.32
N GLY A 78 -7.09 22.41 22.45
CA GLY A 78 -8.27 21.65 22.85
C GLY A 78 -8.10 20.98 24.21
N GLU A 79 -8.76 19.83 24.42
CA GLU A 79 -8.80 19.14 25.70
C GLU A 79 -8.08 17.78 25.69
N LEU A 80 -7.32 17.47 26.74
CA LEU A 80 -6.77 16.13 27.00
C LEU A 80 -5.86 15.55 25.89
N ASN A 81 -5.21 16.39 25.08
CA ASN A 81 -4.27 15.89 24.07
C ASN A 81 -2.92 15.55 24.70
N ARG A 82 -2.30 14.45 24.26
CA ARG A 82 -0.96 14.01 24.65
C ARG A 82 -0.01 14.09 23.46
N ALA A 83 1.16 14.70 23.66
CA ALA A 83 2.20 14.82 22.64
C ALA A 83 3.59 14.60 23.25
N ASP A 84 4.33 13.62 22.75
CA ASP A 84 5.68 13.28 23.21
C ASP A 84 6.69 13.34 22.04
N ILE A 85 7.71 14.19 22.12
CA ILE A 85 8.88 14.19 21.22
C ILE A 85 10.12 13.73 21.98
N VAL A 86 10.81 12.72 21.45
CA VAL A 86 12.12 12.27 21.93
C VAL A 86 13.13 12.31 20.78
N GLN A 87 14.20 13.08 20.93
CA GLN A 87 15.33 13.14 20.01
C GLN A 87 16.61 12.73 20.74
N THR A 88 17.25 11.63 20.33
CA THR A 88 18.48 11.11 20.94
C THR A 88 19.60 11.02 19.92
N SER A 89 20.75 11.64 20.18
CA SER A 89 21.91 11.64 19.27
C SER A 89 21.60 12.14 17.85
N THR A 90 20.55 12.95 17.68
CA THR A 90 20.16 13.45 16.36
C THR A 90 21.02 14.64 15.93
N VAL A 91 21.20 14.83 14.63
CA VAL A 91 21.91 15.99 14.07
C VAL A 91 21.03 16.65 13.02
N GLN A 92 20.79 17.96 13.12
CA GLN A 92 19.99 18.72 12.14
C GLN A 92 18.60 18.12 11.85
N SER A 93 18.02 17.42 12.83
CA SER A 93 16.73 16.73 12.65
C SER A 93 15.58 17.60 13.15
N GLU A 94 14.43 17.46 12.52
CA GLU A 94 13.22 18.22 12.83
C GLU A 94 12.12 17.27 13.30
N ALA A 95 11.47 17.60 14.42
CA ALA A 95 10.28 16.93 14.92
C ALA A 95 9.18 17.97 15.17
N ILE A 96 8.02 17.80 14.52
CA ILE A 96 6.89 18.72 14.62
C ILE A 96 5.61 17.94 14.95
N GLN A 97 4.89 18.32 16.01
CA GLN A 97 3.57 17.77 16.36
C GLN A 97 2.54 18.89 16.49
N LEU A 98 1.45 18.81 15.74
CA LEU A 98 0.32 19.74 15.82
C LEU A 98 -0.96 18.95 16.07
N GLN A 99 -1.62 19.22 17.18
CA GLN A 99 -2.88 18.59 17.57
C GLN A 99 -3.96 19.67 17.77
N SER A 100 -5.11 19.49 17.12
CA SER A 100 -6.27 20.39 17.23
C SER A 100 -7.55 19.58 17.43
N GLY A 101 -8.03 19.52 18.66
CA GLY A 101 -9.14 18.65 18.99
C GLY A 101 -9.01 18.13 20.41
N ASP A 102 -9.64 16.99 20.67
CA ASP A 102 -9.68 16.41 22.01
C ASP A 102 -9.15 14.97 22.04
N ASN A 103 -8.42 14.60 23.09
CA ASN A 103 -7.93 13.24 23.34
C ASN A 103 -7.01 12.63 22.25
N HIS A 104 -6.25 13.45 21.51
CA HIS A 104 -5.23 12.93 20.59
C HIS A 104 -4.04 12.33 21.36
N ASP A 105 -3.41 11.28 20.81
CA ASP A 105 -2.12 10.75 21.27
C ASP A 105 -1.11 10.81 20.11
N ALA A 106 0.00 11.51 20.32
CA ALA A 106 1.04 11.68 19.32
C ALA A 106 2.42 11.40 19.93
N SER A 107 3.21 10.55 19.28
CA SER A 107 4.64 10.41 19.63
C SER A 107 5.54 10.46 18.41
N ILE A 108 6.62 11.22 18.53
CA ILE A 108 7.76 11.20 17.61
C ILE A 108 9.00 10.77 18.39
N VAL A 109 9.66 9.72 17.91
CA VAL A 109 10.96 9.27 18.39
C VAL A 109 11.96 9.32 17.24
N GLN A 110 13.03 10.09 17.39
CA GLN A 110 14.15 10.13 16.45
C GLN A 110 15.44 9.76 17.20
N SER A 111 16.16 8.76 16.71
CA SER A 111 17.41 8.28 17.31
C SER A 111 18.50 8.13 16.26
N ASP A 112 19.72 8.56 16.59
CA ASP A 112 20.94 8.37 15.78
C ASP A 112 20.79 8.81 14.30
N SER A 113 19.95 9.81 14.02
CA SER A 113 19.58 10.23 12.66
C SER A 113 20.17 11.60 12.31
N THR A 114 20.57 11.78 11.05
CA THR A 114 21.09 13.05 10.51
C THR A 114 20.13 13.64 9.48
N GLY A 115 19.61 14.85 9.73
CA GLY A 115 18.72 15.54 8.79
C GLY A 115 17.34 14.88 8.63
N ALA A 116 16.93 14.03 9.58
CA ALA A 116 15.63 13.38 9.55
C ALA A 116 14.52 14.37 9.87
N THR A 117 13.37 14.23 9.21
CA THR A 117 12.19 15.07 9.41
C THR A 117 11.01 14.20 9.81
N ALA A 118 10.38 14.50 10.95
CA ALA A 118 9.16 13.86 11.41
C ALA A 118 8.08 14.91 11.66
N ARG A 119 6.90 14.77 11.05
CA ARG A 119 5.78 15.70 11.22
C ARG A 119 4.47 14.95 11.46
N GLN A 120 3.73 15.37 12.49
CA GLN A 120 2.41 14.84 12.79
C GLN A 120 1.40 15.97 12.87
N TYR A 121 0.29 15.82 12.16
CA TYR A 121 -0.86 16.70 12.17
C TYR A 121 -2.09 15.88 12.52
N GLN A 122 -2.80 16.26 13.59
CA GLN A 122 -4.00 15.58 14.02
C GLN A 122 -5.11 16.60 14.28
N ALA A 123 -6.26 16.38 13.66
CA ALA A 123 -7.48 17.16 13.87
C ALA A 123 -8.67 16.25 14.18
N GLY A 124 -9.54 16.68 15.09
CA GLY A 124 -10.77 15.96 15.44
C GLY A 124 -10.74 15.38 16.86
N SER A 125 -10.86 14.07 17.04
CA SER A 125 -10.81 13.48 18.39
C SER A 125 -10.19 12.08 18.41
N PHE A 126 -9.52 11.68 19.48
CA PHE A 126 -9.02 10.30 19.68
C PHE A 126 -8.07 9.73 18.62
N ASN A 127 -7.57 10.55 17.69
CA ASN A 127 -6.57 10.09 16.72
C ASN A 127 -5.24 9.76 17.42
N THR A 128 -4.60 8.69 16.98
CA THR A 128 -3.30 8.19 17.47
C THR A 128 -2.28 8.20 16.33
N ALA A 129 -1.12 8.82 16.54
CA ALA A 129 -0.05 8.92 15.57
C ALA A 129 1.32 8.59 16.20
N TYR A 130 2.06 7.67 15.58
CA TYR A 130 3.40 7.29 16.02
C TYR A 130 4.39 7.41 14.85
N ILE A 131 5.49 8.13 15.06
CA ILE A 131 6.62 8.16 14.12
C ILE A 131 7.87 7.72 14.89
N GLU A 132 8.55 6.69 14.39
CA GLU A 132 9.86 6.26 14.86
C GLU A 132 10.88 6.31 13.70
N GLN A 133 11.96 7.06 13.89
CA GLN A 133 13.06 7.18 12.94
C GLN A 133 14.37 6.83 13.65
N THR A 134 14.95 5.68 13.33
CA THR A 134 16.21 5.21 13.94
C THR A 134 17.27 5.04 12.85
N ALA A 135 18.37 5.78 12.94
CA ALA A 135 19.39 5.85 11.88
C ALA A 135 18.79 6.14 10.49
N ALA A 136 17.83 7.08 10.44
CA ALA A 136 17.03 7.41 9.26
C ALA A 136 17.55 8.68 8.57
N ASP A 137 18.78 8.64 8.06
CA ASP A 137 19.47 9.81 7.50
C ASP A 137 18.68 10.44 6.34
N LEU A 138 18.44 11.74 6.42
CA LEU A 138 17.68 12.54 5.44
C LEU A 138 16.28 12.00 5.12
N SER A 139 15.76 11.09 5.96
CA SER A 139 14.47 10.47 5.74
C SER A 139 13.34 11.34 6.30
N THR A 140 12.18 11.28 5.67
CA THR A 140 11.01 12.07 6.03
C THR A 140 9.85 11.16 6.39
N ALA A 141 9.20 11.42 7.52
CA ALA A 141 7.97 10.77 7.94
C ALA A 141 6.90 11.84 8.23
N VAL A 142 5.74 11.72 7.60
CA VAL A 142 4.61 12.63 7.76
C VAL A 142 3.34 11.83 8.00
N ILE A 143 2.61 12.18 9.06
CA ILE A 143 1.28 11.67 9.37
C ILE A 143 0.31 12.85 9.46
N ASP A 144 -0.79 12.80 8.71
CA ASP A 144 -1.89 13.76 8.75
C ASP A 144 -3.22 13.03 8.94
N GLN A 145 -3.92 13.30 10.05
CA GLN A 145 -5.17 12.65 10.43
C GLN A 145 -6.26 13.69 10.68
N ASP A 146 -7.38 13.61 9.96
CA ASP A 146 -8.56 14.44 10.16
C ASP A 146 -9.79 13.54 10.41
N GLY A 147 -10.31 13.59 11.64
CA GLY A 147 -11.52 12.88 12.04
C GLY A 147 -11.39 12.21 13.41
N ASN A 148 -12.01 11.04 13.60
CA ASN A 148 -12.05 10.39 14.91
C ASN A 148 -11.44 8.98 14.92
N ASP A 149 -10.75 8.63 16.00
CA ASP A 149 -10.26 7.27 16.26
C ASP A 149 -9.36 6.70 15.12
N ASN A 150 -8.71 7.56 14.33
CA ASN A 150 -7.75 7.10 13.32
C ASN A 150 -6.42 6.71 13.98
N PHE A 151 -5.78 5.67 13.48
CA PHE A 151 -4.46 5.19 13.91
C PHE A 151 -3.48 5.24 12.74
N ALA A 152 -2.31 5.85 12.96
CA ALA A 152 -1.23 5.86 11.99
C ALA A 152 0.11 5.61 12.65
N GLU A 153 0.93 4.74 12.05
CA GLU A 153 2.30 4.45 12.47
C GLU A 153 3.25 4.52 11.28
N SER A 154 4.37 5.25 11.46
CA SER A 154 5.49 5.31 10.52
C SER A 154 6.76 4.86 11.23
N ILE A 155 7.42 3.83 10.71
CA ILE A 155 8.70 3.34 11.23
C ILE A 155 9.72 3.37 10.11
N GLN A 156 10.82 4.08 10.32
CA GLN A 156 11.97 4.14 9.42
C GLN A 156 13.23 3.75 10.18
N THR A 157 13.82 2.59 9.87
CA THR A 157 15.01 2.08 10.56
C THR A 157 16.15 1.80 9.57
N ASN A 158 17.33 2.37 9.82
CA ASN A 158 18.49 2.29 8.93
C ASN A 158 18.17 2.70 7.48
N THR A 159 17.42 3.79 7.31
CA THR A 159 17.01 4.28 5.99
C THR A 159 17.82 5.52 5.57
N GLU A 160 18.04 5.68 4.28
CA GLU A 160 18.59 6.93 3.72
C GLU A 160 17.59 7.54 2.72
N LEU A 161 17.30 8.84 2.82
CA LEU A 161 16.47 9.58 1.86
C LEU A 161 15.09 8.93 1.58
N SER A 162 14.52 8.20 2.56
CA SER A 162 13.25 7.51 2.37
C SER A 162 12.09 8.38 2.87
N VAL A 163 10.94 8.29 2.23
CA VAL A 163 9.74 9.07 2.54
C VAL A 163 8.63 8.13 2.97
N SER A 164 8.01 8.44 4.10
CA SER A 164 6.76 7.85 4.57
C SER A 164 5.73 8.96 4.70
N GLU A 165 4.62 8.88 3.97
CA GLU A 165 3.52 9.85 4.03
C GLU A 165 2.18 9.13 4.22
N GLN A 166 1.45 9.51 5.26
CA GLN A 166 0.18 8.89 5.62
C GLN A 166 -0.87 9.99 5.83
N ARG A 167 -1.95 9.94 5.07
CA ARG A 167 -3.08 10.87 5.18
C ARG A 167 -4.37 10.11 5.38
N GLN A 168 -5.06 10.37 6.49
CA GLN A 168 -6.32 9.72 6.84
C GLN A 168 -7.41 10.75 7.06
N ILE A 169 -8.51 10.65 6.32
CA ILE A 169 -9.72 11.44 6.52
C ILE A 169 -10.89 10.51 6.85
N GLY A 170 -11.57 10.77 7.96
CA GLY A 170 -12.76 10.04 8.40
C GLY A 170 -12.55 9.37 9.75
N ASN A 171 -13.16 8.21 9.98
CA ASN A 171 -13.12 7.57 11.31
C ASN A 171 -12.56 6.16 11.27
N ASP A 172 -11.94 5.72 12.36
CA ASP A 172 -11.49 4.34 12.57
C ASP A 172 -10.52 3.83 11.48
N ASN A 173 -9.84 4.71 10.74
CA ASN A 173 -8.88 4.28 9.72
C ASN A 173 -7.54 3.88 10.36
N VAL A 174 -6.90 2.86 9.81
CA VAL A 174 -5.61 2.32 10.24
C VAL A 174 -4.63 2.43 9.07
N SER A 175 -3.47 3.02 9.32
CA SER A 175 -2.41 3.20 8.34
C SER A 175 -1.06 2.85 8.95
N LEU A 176 -0.29 1.98 8.29
CA LEU A 176 1.06 1.63 8.74
C LEU A 176 2.05 1.72 7.58
N VAL A 177 3.17 2.40 7.79
CA VAL A 177 4.29 2.41 6.85
C VAL A 177 5.55 2.00 7.58
N TRP A 178 6.20 0.94 7.12
CA TRP A 178 7.45 0.43 7.67
C TRP A 178 8.50 0.36 6.59
N GLN A 179 9.59 1.09 6.76
CA GLN A 179 10.75 1.10 5.88
C GLN A 179 11.99 0.70 6.67
N GLU A 180 12.69 -0.35 6.22
CA GLU A 180 13.83 -0.89 6.95
C GLU A 180 15.01 -1.21 6.02
N ASN A 181 16.23 -0.84 6.46
CA ASN A 181 17.51 -1.18 5.80
C ASN A 181 17.56 -0.81 4.30
N GLY A 182 16.98 0.33 3.95
CA GLY A 182 16.74 0.72 2.57
C GLY A 182 17.17 2.15 2.24
N ALA A 183 17.08 2.54 0.97
CA ALA A 183 17.38 3.91 0.56
C ALA A 183 16.47 4.39 -0.56
N ARG A 184 16.03 5.64 -0.50
CA ARG A 184 15.19 6.30 -1.53
C ARG A 184 13.88 5.55 -1.78
N ASN A 185 13.24 5.08 -0.71
CA ASN A 185 11.94 4.43 -0.80
C ASN A 185 10.82 5.40 -0.44
N ASP A 186 9.75 5.39 -1.21
CA ASP A 186 8.55 6.18 -0.95
C ASP A 186 7.39 5.24 -0.58
N GLY A 187 6.87 5.38 0.62
CA GLY A 187 5.68 4.70 1.12
C GLY A 187 4.58 5.71 1.39
N VAL A 188 3.52 5.69 0.57
CA VAL A 188 2.43 6.68 0.63
C VAL A 188 1.11 5.97 0.85
N ILE A 189 0.35 6.41 1.85
CA ILE A 189 -1.00 5.93 2.12
C ILE A 189 -1.96 7.12 2.19
N ASN A 190 -3.02 7.10 1.39
CA ASN A 190 -4.15 8.01 1.48
C ASN A 190 -5.44 7.22 1.72
N GLN A 191 -6.14 7.54 2.81
CA GLN A 191 -7.43 6.94 3.15
C GLN A 191 -8.49 8.03 3.31
N GLU A 192 -9.63 7.86 2.65
CA GLU A 192 -10.80 8.71 2.81
C GLU A 192 -12.05 7.85 3.04
N GLY A 193 -12.64 7.95 4.23
CA GLY A 193 -13.83 7.19 4.64
C GLY A 193 -13.64 6.55 6.01
N ASN A 194 -14.31 5.43 6.29
CA ASN A 194 -14.30 4.85 7.63
C ASN A 194 -13.82 3.40 7.67
N GLY A 195 -13.01 3.05 8.67
CA GLY A 195 -12.60 1.69 8.93
C GLY A 195 -11.69 1.09 7.85
N ASN A 196 -11.00 1.93 7.06
CA ASN A 196 -10.04 1.43 6.09
C ASN A 196 -8.72 1.02 6.79
N ASP A 197 -8.10 -0.06 6.34
CA ASP A 197 -6.82 -0.57 6.82
C ASP A 197 -5.84 -0.59 5.64
N ALA A 198 -4.71 0.09 5.78
CA ALA A 198 -3.68 0.17 4.74
C ALA A 198 -2.30 -0.02 5.36
N THR A 199 -1.50 -0.88 4.74
CA THR A 199 -0.14 -1.15 5.21
C THR A 199 0.87 -1.16 4.06
N VAL A 200 2.02 -0.51 4.25
CA VAL A 200 3.16 -0.56 3.34
C VAL A 200 4.38 -1.10 4.10
N TYR A 201 4.95 -2.20 3.62
CA TYR A 201 6.21 -2.77 4.09
C TYR A 201 7.27 -2.68 3.00
N GLN A 202 8.39 -2.03 3.28
CA GLN A 202 9.52 -1.86 2.38
C GLN A 202 10.79 -2.27 3.13
N MET A 203 11.21 -3.53 2.98
CA MET A 203 12.28 -4.15 3.76
C MET A 203 13.47 -4.50 2.86
N ASP A 204 14.68 -4.09 3.26
CA ASP A 204 15.92 -4.32 2.50
C ASP A 204 15.79 -3.85 1.03
N VAL A 205 15.04 -2.77 0.82
CA VAL A 205 14.65 -2.28 -0.50
C VAL A 205 15.28 -0.93 -0.83
N SER A 206 15.56 -0.64 -2.11
CA SER A 206 16.01 0.69 -2.55
C SER A 206 15.27 1.19 -3.79
N ASP A 207 15.18 2.51 -3.94
CA ASP A 207 14.60 3.18 -5.12
C ASP A 207 13.18 2.72 -5.46
N SER A 208 12.39 2.35 -4.44
CA SER A 208 11.08 1.73 -4.63
C SER A 208 9.93 2.60 -4.15
N VAL A 209 8.80 2.52 -4.86
CA VAL A 209 7.60 3.31 -4.58
C VAL A 209 6.44 2.36 -4.30
N ALA A 210 5.74 2.61 -3.20
CA ALA A 210 4.51 1.94 -2.81
C ALA A 210 3.46 3.01 -2.47
N THR A 211 2.35 3.01 -3.21
CA THR A 211 1.23 3.94 -2.99
C THR A 211 -0.07 3.18 -2.81
N ILE A 212 -0.79 3.50 -1.74
CA ILE A 212 -2.14 3.00 -1.46
C ILE A 212 -3.11 4.18 -1.37
N ASP A 213 -4.10 4.23 -2.26
CA ASP A 213 -5.21 5.17 -2.23
C ASP A 213 -6.53 4.41 -2.00
N GLN A 214 -7.17 4.59 -0.84
CA GLN A 214 -8.46 3.99 -0.51
C GLN A 214 -9.52 5.08 -0.30
N ILE A 215 -10.62 5.01 -1.07
CA ILE A 215 -11.78 5.90 -0.93
C ILE A 215 -13.02 5.04 -0.66
N GLY A 216 -13.70 5.26 0.45
CA GLY A 216 -14.84 4.47 0.89
C GLY A 216 -14.62 3.82 2.25
N ASP A 217 -15.32 2.73 2.54
CA ASP A 217 -15.39 2.17 3.90
C ASP A 217 -14.91 0.70 3.97
N MET A 218 -14.33 0.32 5.10
CA MET A 218 -13.95 -1.07 5.45
C MET A 218 -13.03 -1.76 4.44
N GLN A 219 -12.19 -1.01 3.72
CA GLN A 219 -11.28 -1.57 2.72
C GLN A 219 -9.96 -2.00 3.37
N VAL A 220 -9.33 -3.05 2.84
CA VAL A 220 -8.02 -3.54 3.29
C VAL A 220 -7.04 -3.48 2.12
N ALA A 221 -5.87 -2.89 2.32
CA ALA A 221 -4.82 -2.84 1.30
C ALA A 221 -3.44 -3.06 1.90
N SER A 222 -2.60 -3.85 1.23
CA SER A 222 -1.22 -4.04 1.65
C SER A 222 -0.27 -4.07 0.47
N VAL A 223 0.88 -3.43 0.62
CA VAL A 223 2.01 -3.53 -0.31
C VAL A 223 3.23 -3.99 0.47
N THR A 224 3.89 -5.03 -0.01
CA THR A 224 5.20 -5.50 0.49
C THR A 224 6.22 -5.48 -0.65
N GLN A 225 7.40 -4.91 -0.40
CA GLN A 225 8.50 -4.81 -1.37
C GLN A 225 9.84 -5.20 -0.73
N GLU A 226 10.57 -6.10 -1.39
CA GLU A 226 11.93 -6.52 -1.03
C GLU A 226 12.85 -6.48 -2.27
N GLY A 227 13.99 -5.78 -2.19
CA GLY A 227 14.99 -5.73 -3.28
C GLY A 227 15.23 -4.34 -3.86
N ALA A 228 14.89 -4.05 -5.11
CA ALA A 228 15.18 -2.73 -5.68
C ALA A 228 14.26 -2.30 -6.85
N GLU A 229 14.08 -0.98 -6.99
CA GLU A 229 13.44 -0.35 -8.14
C GLU A 229 12.01 -0.85 -8.42
N HIS A 230 11.25 -1.16 -7.36
CA HIS A 230 9.86 -1.59 -7.44
C HIS A 230 8.89 -0.41 -7.54
N SER A 231 7.75 -0.65 -8.19
CA SER A 231 6.63 0.28 -8.26
C SER A 231 5.33 -0.48 -8.00
N ALA A 232 4.62 -0.10 -6.95
CA ALA A 232 3.34 -0.69 -6.57
C ALA A 232 2.28 0.40 -6.33
N GLU A 233 1.12 0.26 -6.96
CA GLU A 233 -0.02 1.15 -6.76
C GLU A 233 -1.30 0.34 -6.48
N ILE A 234 -1.95 0.61 -5.35
CA ILE A 234 -3.30 0.13 -5.06
C ILE A 234 -4.22 1.34 -5.05
N ARG A 235 -5.25 1.33 -5.90
CA ARG A 235 -6.35 2.28 -5.84
C ARG A 235 -7.67 1.52 -5.65
N SER A 236 -8.31 1.74 -4.52
CA SER A 236 -9.56 1.06 -4.18
C SER A 236 -10.67 2.05 -3.84
N ASN A 237 -11.78 1.96 -4.58
CA ASN A 237 -12.97 2.77 -4.40
C ASN A 237 -14.15 1.88 -4.02
N GLY A 238 -14.77 2.14 -2.87
CA GLY A 238 -16.04 1.52 -2.48
C GLY A 238 -16.03 0.87 -1.09
N LEU A 239 -16.55 -0.36 -0.97
CA LEU A 239 -16.84 -0.97 0.33
C LEU A 239 -16.23 -2.38 0.41
N GLN A 240 -15.51 -2.69 1.49
CA GLN A 240 -15.00 -4.05 1.77
C GLN A 240 -14.10 -4.63 0.67
N ASN A 241 -13.45 -3.78 -0.14
CA ASN A 241 -12.49 -4.25 -1.12
C ASN A 241 -11.17 -4.63 -0.44
N GLU A 242 -10.53 -5.69 -0.93
CA GLU A 242 -9.27 -6.22 -0.43
C GLU A 242 -8.22 -6.25 -1.56
N ALA A 243 -7.03 -5.68 -1.33
CA ALA A 243 -5.98 -5.62 -2.34
C ALA A 243 -4.60 -5.89 -1.74
N TYR A 244 -3.85 -6.81 -2.32
CA TYR A 244 -2.52 -7.18 -1.84
C TYR A 244 -1.52 -7.21 -2.99
N ILE A 245 -0.38 -6.55 -2.81
CA ILE A 245 0.78 -6.60 -3.72
C ILE A 245 2.00 -7.06 -2.93
N ASP A 246 2.70 -8.07 -3.44
CA ASP A 246 3.98 -8.55 -2.92
C ASP A 246 5.00 -8.64 -4.07
N GLN A 247 6.11 -7.92 -3.93
CA GLN A 247 7.17 -7.81 -4.93
C GLN A 247 8.52 -8.17 -4.29
N SER A 248 9.22 -9.17 -4.85
CA SER A 248 10.55 -9.60 -4.41
C SER A 248 11.52 -9.70 -5.58
N GLY A 249 12.60 -8.93 -5.57
CA GLY A 249 13.62 -8.90 -6.63
C GLY A 249 13.89 -7.49 -7.16
N SER A 250 13.87 -7.28 -8.49
CA SER A 250 14.16 -5.96 -9.08
C SER A 250 13.18 -5.50 -10.16
N LEU A 251 13.00 -4.19 -10.32
CA LEU A 251 12.33 -3.55 -11.48
C LEU A 251 10.87 -3.98 -11.71
N GLN A 252 10.17 -4.41 -10.67
CA GLN A 252 8.80 -4.92 -10.77
C GLN A 252 7.78 -3.79 -10.73
N THR A 253 6.72 -3.91 -11.53
CA THR A 253 5.59 -2.99 -11.54
C THR A 253 4.29 -3.75 -11.29
N ALA A 254 3.54 -3.36 -10.27
CA ALA A 254 2.26 -3.94 -9.93
C ALA A 254 1.20 -2.84 -9.74
N SER A 255 0.00 -3.06 -10.25
CA SER A 255 -1.13 -2.16 -10.01
C SER A 255 -2.43 -2.91 -9.78
N ILE A 256 -3.19 -2.48 -8.78
CA ILE A 256 -4.54 -2.96 -8.51
C ILE A 256 -5.49 -1.77 -8.53
N TYR A 257 -6.51 -1.83 -9.36
CA TYR A 257 -7.63 -0.90 -9.36
C TYR A 257 -8.93 -1.64 -9.03
N GLN A 258 -9.62 -1.22 -7.98
CA GLN A 258 -10.91 -1.76 -7.57
C GLN A 258 -11.96 -0.66 -7.50
N ASP A 259 -13.10 -0.87 -8.13
CA ASP A 259 -14.27 0.01 -8.04
C ASP A 259 -15.53 -0.82 -7.77
N GLY A 260 -16.05 -0.75 -6.56
CA GLY A 260 -17.29 -1.39 -6.16
C GLY A 260 -17.23 -2.03 -4.77
N THR A 261 -17.83 -3.21 -4.61
CA THR A 261 -18.03 -3.83 -3.29
C THR A 261 -17.46 -5.23 -3.20
N ALA A 262 -16.68 -5.50 -2.16
CA ALA A 262 -16.14 -6.83 -1.85
C ALA A 262 -15.30 -7.44 -2.98
N ASN A 263 -14.64 -6.62 -3.80
CA ASN A 263 -13.68 -7.12 -4.77
C ASN A 263 -12.37 -7.48 -4.06
N SER A 264 -11.68 -8.52 -4.53
CA SER A 264 -10.42 -8.97 -3.96
C SER A 264 -9.39 -9.26 -5.06
N ALA A 265 -8.18 -8.73 -4.91
CA ALA A 265 -7.10 -8.90 -5.87
C ALA A 265 -5.75 -9.09 -5.18
N ASP A 266 -5.01 -10.10 -5.61
CA ASP A 266 -3.67 -10.42 -5.14
C ASP A 266 -2.68 -10.43 -6.32
N ILE A 267 -1.55 -9.73 -6.17
CA ILE A 267 -0.44 -9.77 -7.13
C ILE A 267 0.83 -10.20 -6.39
N PHE A 268 1.43 -11.30 -6.82
CA PHE A 268 2.73 -11.80 -6.36
C PHE A 268 3.72 -11.75 -7.53
N GLN A 269 4.84 -11.04 -7.35
CA GLN A 269 5.89 -10.94 -8.35
C GLN A 269 7.24 -11.32 -7.73
N VAL A 270 7.92 -12.29 -8.33
CA VAL A 270 9.27 -12.71 -7.96
C VAL A 270 10.17 -12.63 -9.19
N GLY A 271 11.36 -12.05 -9.04
CA GLY A 271 12.38 -12.00 -10.07
C GLY A 271 12.68 -10.60 -10.61
N ASP A 272 12.64 -10.38 -11.92
CA ASP A 272 13.14 -9.14 -12.53
C ASP A 272 12.23 -8.58 -13.63
N SER A 273 11.93 -7.28 -13.57
CA SER A 273 11.21 -6.57 -14.66
C SER A 273 9.81 -7.13 -14.98
N ASN A 274 9.12 -7.70 -13.99
CA ASN A 274 7.75 -8.20 -14.17
C ASN A 274 6.72 -7.07 -14.05
N THR A 275 5.64 -7.14 -14.84
CA THR A 275 4.53 -6.18 -14.84
C THR A 275 3.20 -6.91 -14.65
N ALA A 276 2.40 -6.47 -13.68
CA ALA A 276 1.07 -7.01 -13.42
C ALA A 276 0.07 -5.87 -13.17
N SER A 277 -1.11 -5.97 -13.77
CA SER A 277 -2.21 -5.04 -13.54
C SER A 277 -3.54 -5.78 -13.45
N THR A 278 -4.31 -5.47 -12.41
CA THR A 278 -5.65 -6.02 -12.19
C THR A 278 -6.64 -4.88 -12.02
N GLU A 279 -7.67 -4.83 -12.87
CA GLU A 279 -8.78 -3.89 -12.81
C GLU A 279 -10.09 -4.65 -12.53
N GLN A 280 -10.74 -4.35 -11.40
CA GLN A 280 -12.02 -4.97 -11.01
C GLN A 280 -13.09 -3.90 -10.82
N THR A 281 -14.15 -3.96 -11.63
CA THR A 281 -15.33 -3.11 -11.47
C THR A 281 -16.56 -3.96 -11.18
N GLY A 282 -17.29 -3.64 -10.10
CA GLY A 282 -18.51 -4.34 -9.71
C GLY A 282 -18.40 -5.01 -8.34
N ASN A 283 -18.94 -6.22 -8.17
CA ASN A 283 -19.06 -6.82 -6.84
C ASN A 283 -18.50 -8.24 -6.76
N ASN A 284 -17.77 -8.56 -5.69
CA ASN A 284 -17.26 -9.91 -5.42
C ASN A 284 -16.40 -10.49 -6.56
N ASN A 285 -15.70 -9.65 -7.33
CA ASN A 285 -14.72 -10.16 -8.29
C ASN A 285 -13.45 -10.57 -7.56
N TYR A 286 -12.79 -11.63 -8.03
CA TYR A 286 -11.59 -12.19 -7.43
C TYR A 286 -10.50 -12.41 -8.48
N ALA A 287 -9.28 -11.98 -8.21
CA ALA A 287 -8.15 -12.15 -9.12
C ALA A 287 -6.86 -12.44 -8.37
N ILE A 288 -6.11 -13.44 -8.83
CA ILE A 288 -4.73 -13.70 -8.41
C ILE A 288 -3.82 -13.68 -9.63
N VAL A 289 -2.73 -12.94 -9.54
CA VAL A 289 -1.62 -12.97 -10.50
C VAL A 289 -0.35 -13.40 -9.76
N ASP A 290 0.25 -14.50 -10.18
CA ASP A 290 1.52 -15.02 -9.69
C ASP A 290 2.54 -15.07 -10.84
N GLN A 291 3.64 -14.32 -10.70
CA GLN A 291 4.69 -14.18 -11.70
C GLN A 291 6.05 -14.55 -11.06
N ASP A 292 6.62 -15.69 -11.44
CA ASP A 292 7.97 -16.11 -11.05
C ASP A 292 8.92 -16.16 -12.26
N GLY A 293 9.83 -15.19 -12.35
CA GLY A 293 10.79 -15.10 -13.45
C GLY A 293 11.07 -13.67 -13.92
N SER A 294 11.18 -13.45 -15.24
CA SER A 294 11.53 -12.13 -15.77
C SER A 294 10.75 -11.65 -16.99
N MET A 295 10.57 -10.32 -17.09
CA MET A 295 9.94 -9.64 -18.22
C MET A 295 8.52 -10.16 -18.56
N MET A 296 7.79 -10.64 -17.55
CA MET A 296 6.42 -11.12 -17.74
C MET A 296 5.42 -9.98 -17.61
N THR A 297 4.35 -10.04 -18.39
CA THR A 297 3.24 -9.08 -18.36
C THR A 297 1.93 -9.81 -18.15
N ALA A 298 1.15 -9.40 -17.15
CA ALA A 298 -0.22 -9.85 -16.92
C ALA A 298 -1.15 -8.63 -16.78
N SER A 299 -2.19 -8.59 -17.60
CA SER A 299 -3.25 -7.57 -17.56
C SER A 299 -4.59 -8.29 -17.46
N LEU A 300 -5.30 -8.06 -16.35
CA LEU A 300 -6.60 -8.64 -16.08
C LEU A 300 -7.64 -7.55 -15.87
N GLN A 301 -8.76 -7.65 -16.59
CA GLN A 301 -9.92 -6.79 -16.38
C GLN A 301 -11.15 -7.64 -16.04
N GLN A 302 -11.83 -7.34 -14.93
CA GLN A 302 -13.05 -8.01 -14.49
C GLN A 302 -14.16 -7.00 -14.28
N ASN A 303 -15.17 -7.03 -15.13
CA ASN A 303 -16.36 -6.19 -15.05
C ASN A 303 -17.58 -7.05 -14.71
N GLY A 304 -18.29 -6.73 -13.63
CA GLY A 304 -19.52 -7.41 -13.24
C GLY A 304 -19.45 -8.05 -11.86
N GLN A 305 -19.92 -9.29 -11.72
CA GLN A 305 -20.08 -9.92 -10.42
C GLN A 305 -19.48 -11.33 -10.37
N PHE A 306 -18.81 -11.68 -9.28
CA PHE A 306 -18.31 -13.05 -9.07
C PHE A 306 -17.38 -13.56 -10.19
N ASN A 307 -16.72 -12.67 -10.93
CA ASN A 307 -15.72 -13.12 -11.89
C ASN A 307 -14.45 -13.52 -11.14
N GLU A 308 -13.87 -14.65 -11.52
CA GLU A 308 -12.67 -15.22 -10.93
C GLU A 308 -11.57 -15.35 -11.99
N ALA A 309 -10.35 -14.96 -11.65
CA ALA A 309 -9.17 -15.12 -12.50
C ALA A 309 -7.97 -15.62 -11.69
N TYR A 310 -7.36 -16.70 -12.17
CA TYR A 310 -6.15 -17.28 -11.60
C TYR A 310 -5.08 -17.33 -12.68
N VAL A 311 -4.01 -16.56 -12.53
CA VAL A 311 -2.92 -16.46 -13.48
C VAL A 311 -1.60 -16.86 -12.83
N THR A 312 -0.90 -17.81 -13.43
CA THR A 312 0.47 -18.18 -13.07
C THR A 312 1.37 -18.10 -14.30
N GLN A 313 2.45 -17.31 -14.23
CA GLN A 313 3.49 -17.23 -15.26
C GLN A 313 4.84 -17.61 -14.65
N GLU A 314 5.47 -18.67 -15.17
CA GLU A 314 6.80 -19.15 -14.74
C GLU A 314 7.78 -19.10 -15.92
N GLY A 315 8.86 -18.32 -15.81
CA GLY A 315 9.90 -18.24 -16.84
C GLY A 315 10.14 -16.83 -17.35
N ALA A 316 10.08 -16.61 -18.67
CA ALA A 316 10.46 -15.32 -19.26
C ALA A 316 9.54 -14.84 -20.38
N ASP A 317 9.42 -13.51 -20.52
CA ASP A 317 8.77 -12.84 -21.67
C ASP A 317 7.30 -13.27 -21.92
N HIS A 318 6.60 -13.74 -20.88
CA HIS A 318 5.20 -14.15 -20.99
C HIS A 318 4.26 -12.95 -21.06
N LEU A 319 3.15 -13.09 -21.82
CA LEU A 319 2.12 -12.07 -21.92
C LEU A 319 0.73 -12.68 -21.72
N ILE A 320 -0.03 -12.09 -20.79
CA ILE A 320 -1.47 -12.33 -20.61
C ILE A 320 -2.20 -10.99 -20.67
N ASP A 321 -3.23 -10.92 -21.49
CA ASP A 321 -4.16 -9.79 -21.56
C ASP A 321 -5.59 -10.35 -21.71
N PHE A 322 -6.38 -10.31 -20.63
CA PHE A 322 -7.68 -10.96 -20.60
C PHE A 322 -8.75 -10.13 -19.90
N ALA A 323 -9.93 -10.05 -20.52
CA ALA A 323 -11.09 -9.36 -19.98
C ALA A 323 -12.27 -10.30 -19.70
N GLN A 324 -12.86 -10.24 -18.51
CA GLN A 324 -14.11 -10.91 -18.15
C GLN A 324 -15.20 -9.86 -17.95
N ASP A 325 -16.32 -9.98 -18.65
CA ASP A 325 -17.47 -9.08 -18.54
C ASP A 325 -18.77 -9.89 -18.38
N GLY A 326 -19.41 -9.76 -17.22
CA GLY A 326 -20.62 -10.48 -16.86
C GLY A 326 -20.55 -11.08 -15.45
N ALA A 327 -21.24 -12.20 -15.24
CA ALA A 327 -21.29 -12.86 -13.93
C ALA A 327 -20.65 -14.26 -13.93
N ASP A 328 -20.00 -14.64 -12.83
CA ASP A 328 -19.52 -16.01 -12.58
C ASP A 328 -18.55 -16.54 -13.68
N ASN A 329 -17.84 -15.66 -14.40
CA ASN A 329 -16.84 -16.13 -15.37
C ASN A 329 -15.57 -16.55 -14.64
N LEU A 330 -14.92 -17.62 -15.11
CA LEU A 330 -13.71 -18.16 -14.53
C LEU A 330 -12.60 -18.27 -15.58
N LEU A 331 -11.48 -17.62 -15.31
CA LEU A 331 -10.24 -17.73 -16.06
C LEU A 331 -9.21 -18.47 -15.21
N THR A 332 -8.57 -19.49 -15.77
CA THR A 332 -7.40 -20.15 -15.18
C THR A 332 -6.33 -20.29 -16.24
N VAL A 333 -5.16 -19.70 -15.99
CA VAL A 333 -4.05 -19.65 -16.95
C VAL A 333 -2.76 -20.06 -16.26
N ALA A 334 -2.02 -20.98 -16.88
CA ALA A 334 -0.66 -21.33 -16.51
C ALA A 334 0.24 -21.27 -17.75
N GLN A 335 1.25 -20.39 -17.73
CA GLN A 335 2.27 -20.28 -18.77
C GLN A 335 3.64 -20.67 -18.20
N SER A 336 4.34 -21.61 -18.84
CA SER A 336 5.71 -22.00 -18.48
C SER A 336 6.64 -21.99 -19.70
N GLY A 337 7.87 -21.50 -19.51
CA GLY A 337 8.88 -21.41 -20.58
C GLY A 337 9.18 -19.97 -21.00
N THR A 338 9.22 -19.69 -22.31
CA THR A 338 9.60 -18.37 -22.82
C THR A 338 8.63 -17.83 -23.87
N GLY A 339 8.17 -16.59 -23.73
CA GLY A 339 7.48 -15.88 -24.82
C GLY A 339 6.06 -16.37 -25.15
N ASN A 340 5.44 -17.18 -24.28
CA ASN A 340 4.05 -17.58 -24.42
C ASN A 340 3.10 -16.39 -24.26
N LYS A 341 2.05 -16.35 -25.09
CA LYS A 341 1.07 -15.28 -25.15
C LYS A 341 -0.35 -15.82 -25.08
N LEU A 342 -1.16 -15.23 -24.21
CA LEU A 342 -2.61 -15.38 -24.17
C LEU A 342 -3.26 -14.00 -24.30
N THR A 343 -4.21 -13.87 -25.22
CA THR A 343 -5.11 -12.72 -25.29
C THR A 343 -6.55 -13.21 -25.35
N GLY A 344 -7.48 -12.49 -24.75
CA GLY A 344 -8.87 -12.89 -24.89
C GLY A 344 -9.90 -12.13 -24.11
N SER A 345 -11.15 -12.55 -24.27
CA SER A 345 -12.25 -12.08 -23.45
C SER A 345 -13.35 -13.12 -23.26
N SER A 346 -14.05 -13.00 -22.13
CA SER A 346 -15.26 -13.76 -21.82
C SER A 346 -16.43 -12.81 -21.53
N TYR A 347 -17.41 -12.78 -22.44
CA TYR A 347 -18.62 -11.95 -22.30
C TYR A 347 -19.86 -12.82 -22.02
N GLY A 348 -20.57 -12.51 -20.93
CA GLY A 348 -21.77 -13.21 -20.48
C GLY A 348 -21.55 -13.92 -19.15
N ASP A 349 -22.31 -14.99 -18.90
CA ASP A 349 -22.38 -15.58 -17.55
C ASP A 349 -21.83 -17.02 -17.50
N ASN A 350 -21.16 -17.40 -16.42
CA ASN A 350 -20.68 -18.79 -16.20
C ASN A 350 -19.77 -19.32 -17.31
N ASN A 351 -19.00 -18.46 -17.98
CA ASN A 351 -18.04 -18.95 -18.98
C ASN A 351 -16.71 -19.34 -18.30
N ARG A 352 -16.10 -20.43 -18.76
CA ARG A 352 -14.85 -20.98 -18.23
C ARG A 352 -13.77 -21.03 -19.31
N VAL A 353 -12.60 -20.49 -19.01
CA VAL A 353 -11.41 -20.55 -19.87
C VAL A 353 -10.24 -21.10 -19.07
N ASP A 354 -9.80 -22.31 -19.43
CA ASP A 354 -8.62 -22.98 -18.88
C ASP A 354 -7.53 -23.04 -19.96
N VAL A 355 -6.37 -22.43 -19.69
CA VAL A 355 -5.23 -22.38 -20.62
C VAL A 355 -3.96 -22.87 -19.94
N LEU A 356 -3.33 -23.87 -20.55
CA LEU A 356 -1.99 -24.35 -20.19
C LEU A 356 -1.05 -24.21 -21.39
N GLN A 357 -0.07 -23.33 -21.32
CA GLN A 357 0.96 -23.16 -22.37
C GLN A 357 2.33 -23.50 -21.79
N GLY A 358 2.91 -24.60 -22.24
CA GLY A 358 4.27 -25.02 -21.90
C GLY A 358 5.20 -24.97 -23.10
N GLY A 359 6.39 -24.40 -22.93
CA GLY A 359 7.41 -24.30 -23.98
C GLY A 359 7.58 -22.86 -24.46
N ASP A 360 7.88 -22.67 -25.75
CA ASP A 360 8.30 -21.36 -26.26
C ASP A 360 7.32 -20.80 -27.30
N LEU A 361 7.05 -19.50 -27.23
CA LEU A 361 6.33 -18.74 -28.27
C LEU A 361 4.94 -19.29 -28.64
N ASN A 362 4.26 -19.98 -27.72
CA ASN A 362 2.89 -20.42 -27.97
C ASN A 362 1.93 -19.24 -27.85
N VAL A 363 0.99 -19.12 -28.79
CA VAL A 363 0.01 -18.03 -28.86
C VAL A 363 -1.40 -18.61 -28.77
N ALA A 364 -2.19 -18.06 -27.86
CA ALA A 364 -3.61 -18.34 -27.68
C ALA A 364 -4.41 -17.04 -27.80
N ASP A 365 -5.43 -17.04 -28.66
CA ASP A 365 -6.43 -15.98 -28.76
C ASP A 365 -7.82 -16.58 -28.50
N ILE A 366 -8.47 -16.22 -27.39
CA ILE A 366 -9.73 -16.80 -26.94
C ILE A 366 -10.79 -15.71 -26.80
N GLN A 367 -11.85 -15.80 -27.60
CA GLN A 367 -12.97 -14.87 -27.56
C GLN A 367 -14.27 -15.63 -27.34
N GLN A 368 -14.87 -15.48 -26.16
CA GLN A 368 -16.25 -15.90 -25.89
C GLN A 368 -17.13 -14.65 -25.98
N ILE A 369 -17.67 -14.38 -27.17
CA ILE A 369 -18.23 -13.07 -27.54
C ILE A 369 -19.64 -12.78 -27.00
N TYR A 370 -20.38 -13.82 -26.62
CA TYR A 370 -21.66 -13.72 -25.91
C TYR A 370 -22.16 -15.09 -25.43
N GLY A 371 -22.94 -15.08 -24.36
CA GLY A 371 -23.75 -16.22 -23.93
C GLY A 371 -23.27 -16.83 -22.61
N SER A 372 -23.73 -18.03 -22.29
CA SER A 372 -23.49 -18.64 -20.98
C SER A 372 -22.93 -20.05 -21.07
N ASP A 373 -22.28 -20.49 -20.00
CA ASP A 373 -21.82 -21.88 -19.83
C ASP A 373 -20.86 -22.34 -20.93
N ASN A 374 -20.14 -21.43 -21.60
CA ASN A 374 -19.16 -21.82 -22.61
C ASN A 374 -17.84 -22.19 -21.93
N GLU A 375 -17.23 -23.28 -22.39
CA GLU A 375 -16.01 -23.83 -21.83
C GLU A 375 -14.93 -23.92 -22.92
N VAL A 376 -13.77 -23.34 -22.64
CA VAL A 376 -12.55 -23.50 -23.43
C VAL A 376 -11.50 -24.17 -22.55
N SER A 377 -10.98 -25.29 -23.02
CA SER A 377 -9.80 -25.94 -22.45
C SER A 377 -8.72 -26.02 -23.52
N LEU A 378 -7.63 -25.30 -23.32
CA LEU A 378 -6.50 -25.23 -24.25
C LEU A 378 -5.23 -25.72 -23.57
N THR A 379 -4.56 -26.69 -24.19
CA THR A 379 -3.20 -27.11 -23.82
C THR A 379 -2.29 -27.00 -25.04
N GLN A 380 -1.24 -26.18 -24.96
CA GLN A 380 -0.20 -26.08 -25.98
C GLN A 380 1.14 -26.47 -25.36
N ALA A 381 1.82 -27.45 -25.95
CA ALA A 381 3.14 -27.91 -25.53
C ALA A 381 4.12 -27.84 -26.70
N GLY A 382 5.27 -27.21 -26.51
CA GLY A 382 6.32 -27.13 -27.54
C GLY A 382 6.54 -25.70 -28.03
N GLN A 383 6.78 -25.53 -29.33
CA GLN A 383 7.24 -24.26 -29.90
C GLN A 383 6.28 -23.70 -30.96
N ASP A 384 6.04 -22.39 -30.95
CA ASP A 384 5.31 -21.66 -32.00
C ASP A 384 3.88 -22.18 -32.28
N ASN A 385 3.20 -22.80 -31.31
CA ASN A 385 1.83 -23.25 -31.52
C ASN A 385 0.84 -22.08 -31.44
N MET A 386 -0.12 -22.02 -32.36
CA MET A 386 -1.14 -20.98 -32.43
C MET A 386 -2.53 -21.59 -32.30
N ALA A 387 -3.29 -21.13 -31.31
CA ALA A 387 -4.69 -21.50 -31.09
C ALA A 387 -5.58 -20.26 -31.13
N THR A 388 -6.63 -20.30 -31.94
CA THR A 388 -7.70 -19.29 -31.92
C THR A 388 -9.02 -19.96 -31.61
N VAL A 389 -9.70 -19.52 -30.56
CA VAL A 389 -11.02 -20.01 -30.16
C VAL A 389 -12.01 -18.86 -30.18
N LEU A 390 -13.06 -18.98 -30.99
CA LEU A 390 -14.18 -18.05 -31.04
C LEU A 390 -15.47 -18.80 -30.70
N GLN A 391 -16.07 -18.52 -29.55
CA GLN A 391 -17.33 -19.12 -29.12
C GLN A 391 -18.42 -18.06 -28.92
N GLY A 392 -19.65 -18.40 -29.30
CA GLY A 392 -20.83 -17.61 -28.99
C GLY A 392 -22.08 -18.49 -28.83
N GLY A 393 -22.88 -18.20 -27.81
CA GLY A 393 -24.11 -18.93 -27.48
C GLY A 393 -24.03 -19.67 -26.14
N VAL A 394 -24.70 -20.82 -26.01
CA VAL A 394 -24.92 -21.46 -24.69
C VAL A 394 -24.35 -22.86 -24.64
N GLY A 395 -23.45 -23.15 -23.70
CA GLY A 395 -22.96 -24.51 -23.45
C GLY A 395 -22.01 -25.04 -24.53
N ASN A 396 -21.25 -24.18 -25.21
CA ASN A 396 -20.27 -24.64 -26.20
C ASN A 396 -18.98 -25.07 -25.51
N GLN A 397 -18.42 -26.21 -25.93
CA GLN A 397 -17.16 -26.75 -25.41
C GLN A 397 -16.12 -26.83 -26.52
N ALA A 398 -14.96 -26.21 -26.30
CA ALA A 398 -13.79 -26.28 -27.16
C ALA A 398 -12.61 -26.87 -26.38
N MET A 399 -12.15 -28.05 -26.81
CA MET A 399 -10.95 -28.69 -26.27
C MET A 399 -9.86 -28.70 -27.33
N LEU A 400 -8.75 -28.02 -27.08
CA LEU A 400 -7.62 -27.93 -27.99
C LEU A 400 -6.37 -28.48 -27.30
N MET A 401 -5.74 -29.48 -27.90
CA MET A 401 -4.45 -30.02 -27.46
C MET A 401 -3.47 -29.99 -28.64
N GLN A 402 -2.45 -29.15 -28.55
CA GLN A 402 -1.38 -29.04 -29.54
C GLN A 402 -0.06 -29.45 -28.89
N SER A 403 0.68 -30.36 -29.51
CA SER A 403 2.00 -30.75 -29.05
C SER A 403 2.95 -30.80 -30.23
N GLY A 404 4.02 -30.02 -30.23
CA GLY A 404 4.96 -30.00 -31.35
C GLY A 404 5.49 -28.63 -31.69
N MET A 405 5.78 -28.42 -32.97
CA MET A 405 6.31 -27.17 -33.51
C MET A 405 5.38 -26.63 -34.59
N GLY A 406 4.85 -25.42 -34.40
CA GLY A 406 4.11 -24.69 -35.43
C GLY A 406 2.69 -25.19 -35.69
N ASP A 407 2.05 -25.86 -34.73
CA ASP A 407 0.66 -26.29 -34.88
C ASP A 407 -0.27 -25.07 -34.92
N SER A 408 -1.27 -25.11 -35.80
CA SER A 408 -2.30 -24.07 -35.87
C SER A 408 -3.69 -24.68 -35.78
N ALA A 409 -4.45 -24.26 -34.77
CA ALA A 409 -5.82 -24.68 -34.52
C ALA A 409 -6.74 -23.46 -34.50
N MET A 410 -7.85 -23.54 -35.23
CA MET A 410 -8.93 -22.56 -35.17
C MET A 410 -10.24 -23.28 -34.87
N VAL A 411 -10.88 -22.91 -33.77
CA VAL A 411 -12.22 -23.38 -33.39
C VAL A 411 -13.17 -22.19 -33.43
N SER A 412 -14.23 -22.30 -34.21
CA SER A 412 -15.34 -21.35 -34.19
C SER A 412 -16.65 -22.10 -33.96
N GLN A 413 -17.33 -21.80 -32.86
CA GLN A 413 -18.60 -22.41 -32.49
C GLN A 413 -19.63 -21.32 -32.21
N MET A 414 -20.79 -21.42 -32.88
CA MET A 414 -21.93 -20.53 -32.68
C MET A 414 -23.17 -21.37 -32.42
N GLY A 415 -23.97 -21.01 -31.44
CA GLY A 415 -25.21 -21.73 -31.09
C GLY A 415 -25.14 -22.41 -29.74
N SER A 416 -25.79 -23.56 -29.58
CA SER A 416 -25.91 -24.22 -28.28
C SER A 416 -25.43 -25.67 -28.29
N GLY A 417 -24.68 -26.06 -27.26
CA GLY A 417 -24.24 -27.42 -27.03
C GLY A 417 -23.23 -27.95 -28.05
N ASN A 418 -22.51 -27.07 -28.75
CA ASN A 418 -21.50 -27.52 -29.70
C ASN A 418 -20.27 -28.05 -28.96
N MET A 419 -19.69 -29.16 -29.41
CA MET A 419 -18.42 -29.68 -28.90
C MET A 419 -17.41 -29.76 -30.05
N ALA A 420 -16.23 -29.20 -29.85
CA ALA A 420 -15.13 -29.25 -30.79
C ALA A 420 -13.89 -29.74 -30.05
N THR A 421 -13.24 -30.75 -30.62
CA THR A 421 -11.98 -31.28 -30.12
C THR A 421 -10.96 -31.22 -31.23
N VAL A 422 -9.86 -30.51 -30.99
CA VAL A 422 -8.71 -30.47 -31.89
C VAL A 422 -7.53 -31.09 -31.17
N THR A 423 -6.90 -32.08 -31.80
CA THR A 423 -5.65 -32.67 -31.33
C THR A 423 -4.64 -32.63 -32.46
N GLN A 424 -3.51 -31.97 -32.24
CA GLN A 424 -2.37 -31.90 -33.15
C GLN A 424 -1.12 -32.39 -32.40
N GLN A 425 -0.29 -33.19 -33.08
CA GLN A 425 0.86 -33.92 -32.52
C GLN A 425 2.08 -33.88 -33.44
#